data_AF-T0GJH3-F1
#
_entry.id   AF-T0GJH3-F1
#
_cell.length_a   1.000
_cell.length_b   1.000
_cell.length_c   1.000
_cell.angle_alpha   90.00
_cell.angle_beta   90.00
_cell.angle_gamma   90.00
#
_symmetry.space_group_name_H-M   'P 1'
#
loop_
_entity.id
_entity.type
_entity.pdbx_description
1 polymer ?
#
loop_
_entity_poly.entity_id
_entity_poly.type
_entity_poly.pdbx_seq_one_letter_code
_entity_poly.pdbx_strand_id
1 'polypeptide(L)'
;MNAITEVNQGGALAVQGGYDPYAAYGQEAASGSGDFLKFSKGEYLKGQNDDEVAIGTRLAANMAELSIGWIRWEDGKPAERRMGLLAQGHKPEARDSLGYTDQSQWEEDENGKPKDPWNFTNELPLANPETGEQMTFSASSKGGIGAIGNLCKAYGREYRAREGQVPIIELQRDSYKHKVYGKTYVPLIPIVAWVDNGTIPQPAKDEEEEPAAKTATGSKTRF
;
A
#
# COMPACT_ATOMS: atom_id res chain seq x y z
N MET A 1 -7.31 -3.64 -36.36
CA MET A 1 -7.21 -2.18 -36.21
C MET A 1 -8.19 -1.78 -35.14
N ASN A 2 -7.76 -1.56 -33.91
CA ASN A 2 -8.60 -1.05 -32.83
C ASN A 2 -7.78 -0.05 -32.02
N ALA A 3 -8.43 1.07 -31.72
CA ALA A 3 -7.84 2.36 -31.48
C ALA A 3 -6.99 2.43 -30.21
N ILE A 4 -5.86 3.13 -30.35
CA ILE A 4 -5.04 3.61 -29.25
C ILE A 4 -5.85 4.75 -28.61
N THR A 5 -6.29 4.55 -27.37
CA THR A 5 -6.86 5.65 -26.58
C THR A 5 -5.72 6.61 -26.26
N GLU A 6 -5.65 7.72 -26.98
CA GLU A 6 -4.76 8.84 -26.68
C GLU A 6 -5.17 9.43 -25.32
N VAL A 7 -4.27 9.33 -24.34
CA VAL A 7 -4.38 10.10 -23.10
C VAL A 7 -3.98 11.53 -23.44
N ASN A 8 -4.99 12.40 -23.51
CA ASN A 8 -4.82 13.83 -23.75
C ASN A 8 -4.08 14.44 -22.53
N GLN A 9 -2.83 14.86 -22.74
CA GLN A 9 -2.02 15.51 -21.71
C GLN A 9 -2.59 16.90 -21.41
N GLY A 10 -3.38 16.98 -20.34
CA GLY A 10 -3.82 18.24 -19.75
C GLY A 10 -2.64 18.96 -19.13
N GLY A 11 -2.18 20.04 -19.79
CA GLY A 11 -1.20 20.96 -19.24
C GLY A 11 -1.75 21.71 -18.03
N ALA A 12 -1.24 21.37 -16.85
CA ALA A 12 -1.13 22.24 -15.69
C ALA A 12 -0.11 21.61 -14.73
N LEU A 13 1.11 22.16 -14.73
CA LEU A 13 2.17 21.81 -13.77
C LEU A 13 1.79 22.38 -12.40
N ALA A 14 1.02 21.62 -11.62
CA ALA A 14 0.79 21.90 -10.22
C ALA A 14 1.08 20.63 -9.41
N VAL A 15 2.33 20.48 -8.98
CA VAL A 15 2.68 19.55 -7.90
C VAL A 15 2.08 20.15 -6.62
N GLN A 16 0.89 19.68 -6.25
CA GLN A 16 0.37 19.95 -4.92
C GLN A 16 1.18 19.12 -3.92
N GLY A 17 1.88 19.85 -3.05
CA GLY A 17 2.99 19.34 -2.24
C GLY A 17 2.61 18.25 -1.23
N GLY A 18 3.59 17.37 -1.03
CA GLY A 18 3.77 16.50 0.12
C GLY A 18 4.03 15.03 -0.22
N TYR A 19 3.72 14.59 -1.44
CA TYR A 19 4.09 13.26 -1.94
C TYR A 19 4.55 13.39 -3.39
N ASP A 20 5.76 12.90 -3.68
CA ASP A 20 6.30 12.83 -5.04
C ASP A 20 6.03 11.43 -5.60
N PRO A 21 4.98 11.25 -6.44
CA PRO A 21 4.65 9.94 -6.99
C PRO A 21 5.76 9.37 -7.88
N TYR A 22 6.66 10.21 -8.41
CA TYR A 22 7.78 9.78 -9.22
C TYR A 22 8.93 9.26 -8.36
N ALA A 23 9.17 9.86 -7.20
CA ALA A 23 10.15 9.36 -6.23
C ALA A 23 9.70 8.04 -5.61
N ALA A 24 8.41 7.94 -5.22
CA ALA A 24 7.84 6.70 -4.70
C ALA A 24 7.86 5.57 -5.74
N TYR A 25 7.51 5.86 -7.00
CA TYR A 25 7.65 4.91 -8.11
C TYR A 25 9.11 4.53 -8.38
N GLY A 26 10.03 5.50 -8.31
CA GLY A 26 11.47 5.25 -8.45
C GLY A 26 11.99 4.28 -7.39
N GLN A 27 11.55 4.43 -6.13
CA GLN A 27 11.86 3.49 -5.06
C GLN A 27 11.18 2.13 -5.25
N GLU A 28 9.91 2.10 -5.66
CA GLU A 28 9.19 0.85 -5.96
C GLU A 28 9.86 0.05 -7.10
N ALA A 29 10.36 0.76 -8.13
CA ALA A 29 11.05 0.19 -9.28
C ALA A 29 12.49 -0.24 -8.98
N ALA A 30 13.20 0.47 -8.07
CA ALA A 30 14.56 0.15 -7.67
C ALA A 30 14.63 -0.97 -6.60
N SER A 31 13.66 -1.04 -5.69
CA SER A 31 13.66 -1.93 -4.53
C SER A 31 12.79 -3.18 -4.69
N GLY A 32 11.99 -3.26 -5.75
CA GLY A 32 11.05 -4.36 -5.96
C GLY A 32 9.92 -4.35 -4.93
N SER A 33 8.88 -3.56 -5.22
CA SER A 33 7.70 -3.33 -4.36
C SER A 33 8.05 -2.42 -3.17
N GLY A 34 7.41 -1.26 -3.05
CA GLY A 34 7.51 -0.44 -1.85
C GLY A 34 7.17 -1.26 -0.60
N ASP A 35 7.79 -0.93 0.55
CA ASP A 35 7.62 -1.72 1.77
C ASP A 35 6.14 -1.77 2.20
N PHE A 36 5.54 -2.95 2.07
CA PHE A 36 4.18 -3.19 2.53
C PHE A 36 4.17 -3.41 4.03
N LEU A 37 3.25 -2.74 4.72
CA LEU A 37 2.90 -3.00 6.10
C LEU A 37 1.65 -3.88 6.13
N LYS A 38 1.76 -5.08 6.69
CA LYS A 38 0.62 -5.99 6.91
C LYS A 38 0.37 -6.19 8.40
N PHE A 39 -0.86 -6.51 8.78
CA PHE A 39 -1.18 -6.94 10.13
C PHE A 39 -1.47 -8.44 10.15
N SER A 40 -0.69 -9.20 10.90
CA SER A 40 -0.83 -10.66 11.02
C SER A 40 -0.73 -11.09 12.47
N LYS A 41 -1.67 -11.90 12.94
CA LYS A 41 -1.66 -12.53 14.28
C LYS A 41 -1.41 -11.59 15.48
N GLY A 42 -1.63 -10.28 15.32
CA GLY A 42 -1.42 -9.30 16.38
C GLY A 42 -0.22 -8.37 16.17
N GLU A 43 0.55 -8.56 15.11
CA GLU A 43 1.78 -7.84 14.82
C GLU A 43 1.64 -7.06 13.51
N TYR A 44 2.31 -5.91 13.45
CA TYR A 44 2.51 -5.17 12.21
C TYR A 44 3.87 -5.58 11.64
N LEU A 45 3.89 -6.02 10.39
CA LEU A 45 5.06 -6.59 9.72
C LEU A 45 5.32 -5.80 8.44
N LYS A 46 6.55 -5.33 8.25
CA LYS A 46 6.99 -4.51 7.13
C LYS A 46 7.84 -5.33 6.16
N GLY A 47 7.62 -5.11 4.86
CA GLY A 47 8.45 -5.62 3.78
C GLY A 47 8.37 -7.14 3.61
N GLN A 48 9.29 -7.69 2.82
CA GLN A 48 9.36 -9.13 2.52
C GLN A 48 9.95 -9.95 3.67
N ASN A 49 10.76 -9.31 4.52
CA ASN A 49 11.43 -9.95 5.65
C ASN A 49 10.53 -10.05 6.90
N ASP A 50 9.31 -9.51 6.85
CA ASP A 50 8.39 -9.43 7.98
C ASP A 50 9.03 -8.73 9.19
N ASP A 51 9.69 -7.59 8.95
CA ASP A 51 10.30 -6.79 10.00
C ASP A 51 9.19 -6.22 10.91
N GLU A 52 9.25 -6.52 12.21
CA GLU A 52 8.22 -6.08 13.14
C GLU A 52 8.24 -4.57 13.35
N VAL A 53 7.09 -3.93 13.16
CA VAL A 53 6.86 -2.53 13.51
C VAL A 53 6.12 -2.47 14.83
N ALA A 54 6.73 -1.81 15.81
CA ALA A 54 6.23 -1.76 17.17
C ALA A 54 4.82 -1.14 17.27
N ILE A 55 4.00 -1.68 18.16
CA ILE A 55 2.77 -1.03 18.63
C ILE A 55 3.14 0.30 19.30
N GLY A 56 2.37 1.35 19.02
CA GLY A 56 2.65 2.72 19.45
C GLY A 56 3.43 3.54 18.41
N THR A 57 3.93 2.91 17.34
CA THR A 57 4.55 3.63 16.21
C THR A 57 3.56 4.60 15.60
N ARG A 58 4.02 5.84 15.33
CA ARG A 58 3.20 6.91 14.75
C ARG A 58 3.59 7.17 13.31
N LEU A 59 2.61 7.21 12.43
CA LEU A 59 2.80 7.36 10.99
C LEU A 59 1.85 8.43 10.45
N ALA A 60 2.32 9.27 9.54
CA ALA A 60 1.45 10.14 8.77
C ALA A 60 0.71 9.33 7.71
N ALA A 61 -0.61 9.47 7.61
CA ALA A 61 -1.41 8.74 6.65
C ALA A 61 -1.85 9.62 5.48
N ASN A 62 -1.43 9.25 4.26
CA ASN A 62 -1.82 9.97 3.05
C ASN A 62 -3.23 9.55 2.61
N MET A 63 -4.24 10.19 3.21
CA MET A 63 -5.65 9.90 2.94
C MET A 63 -6.08 10.25 1.50
N ALA A 64 -5.35 11.13 0.80
CA ALA A 64 -5.64 11.48 -0.59
C ALA A 64 -5.33 10.32 -1.55
N GLU A 65 -4.39 9.46 -1.17
CA GLU A 65 -3.92 8.32 -1.96
C GLU A 65 -4.40 6.96 -1.45
N LEU A 66 -5.29 6.96 -0.46
CA LEU A 66 -5.98 5.74 -0.05
C LEU A 66 -6.69 5.13 -1.28
N SER A 67 -6.24 3.95 -1.68
CA SER A 67 -6.82 3.20 -2.79
C SER A 67 -7.61 1.99 -2.27
N ILE A 68 -8.69 1.68 -2.98
CA ILE A 68 -9.55 0.53 -2.68
C ILE A 68 -9.86 -0.21 -3.98
N GLY A 69 -10.03 -1.52 -3.91
CA GLY A 69 -10.32 -2.31 -5.09
C GLY A 69 -10.07 -3.79 -4.93
N TRP A 70 -9.79 -4.44 -6.05
CA TRP A 70 -9.60 -5.88 -6.14
C TRP A 70 -8.22 -6.23 -6.70
N ILE A 71 -7.59 -7.24 -6.11
CA ILE A 71 -6.36 -7.84 -6.62
C ILE A 71 -6.63 -9.32 -6.88
N ARG A 72 -6.45 -9.76 -8.12
CA ARG A 72 -6.51 -11.18 -8.49
C ARG A 72 -5.15 -11.82 -8.27
N TRP A 73 -5.14 -12.95 -7.60
CA TRP A 73 -3.95 -13.75 -7.33
C TRP A 73 -3.98 -15.02 -8.18
N GLU A 74 -2.80 -15.42 -8.66
CA GLU A 74 -2.55 -16.64 -9.43
C GLU A 74 -1.11 -17.07 -9.15
N ASP A 75 -0.92 -18.33 -8.77
CA ASP A 75 0.36 -18.92 -8.35
C ASP A 75 1.10 -18.09 -7.28
N GLY A 76 0.34 -17.57 -6.32
CA GLY A 76 0.87 -16.75 -5.23
C GLY A 76 1.36 -15.36 -5.65
N LYS A 77 1.05 -14.90 -6.88
CA LYS A 77 1.44 -13.59 -7.40
C LYS A 77 0.22 -12.76 -7.80
N PRO A 78 0.29 -11.42 -7.71
CA PRO A 78 -0.76 -10.55 -8.22
C PRO A 78 -0.76 -10.62 -9.76
N ALA A 79 -1.83 -11.18 -10.33
CA ALA A 79 -2.01 -11.33 -11.77
C ALA A 79 -2.81 -10.16 -12.38
N GLU A 80 -3.69 -9.53 -11.60
CA GLU A 80 -4.49 -8.39 -12.03
C GLU A 80 -4.79 -7.46 -10.85
N ARG A 81 -4.68 -6.14 -11.06
CA ARG A 81 -5.04 -5.13 -10.06
C ARG A 81 -6.11 -4.20 -10.63
N ARG A 82 -7.25 -4.12 -9.95
CA ARG A 82 -8.34 -3.18 -10.21
C ARG A 82 -8.53 -2.29 -8.99
N MET A 83 -7.59 -1.38 -8.81
CA MET A 83 -7.53 -0.45 -7.67
C MET A 83 -7.83 0.97 -8.14
N GLY A 84 -8.48 1.77 -7.30
CA GLY A 84 -8.69 3.19 -7.57
C GLY A 84 -8.74 4.05 -6.31
N LEU A 85 -8.47 5.33 -6.48
CA LEU A 85 -8.39 6.28 -5.36
C LEU A 85 -9.76 6.58 -4.76
N LEU A 86 -9.90 6.39 -3.45
CA LEU A 86 -11.14 6.69 -2.73
C LEU A 86 -11.48 8.19 -2.81
N ALA A 87 -10.47 9.05 -2.76
CA ALA A 87 -10.64 10.52 -2.83
C ALA A 87 -11.27 10.99 -4.16
N GLN A 88 -11.13 10.21 -5.23
CA GLN A 88 -11.73 10.48 -6.54
C GLN A 88 -13.15 9.90 -6.66
N GLY A 89 -13.72 9.39 -5.56
CA GLY A 89 -15.03 8.76 -5.55
C GLY A 89 -15.05 7.38 -6.21
N HIS A 90 -13.88 6.73 -6.34
CA HIS A 90 -13.80 5.37 -6.88
C HIS A 90 -14.69 4.42 -6.08
N LYS A 91 -15.45 3.60 -6.81
CA LYS A 91 -16.29 2.54 -6.26
C LYS A 91 -15.83 1.24 -6.89
N PRO A 92 -15.26 0.31 -6.11
CA PRO A 92 -14.87 -0.98 -6.63
C PRO A 92 -16.05 -1.71 -7.27
N GLU A 93 -15.76 -2.43 -8.35
CA GLU A 93 -16.72 -3.28 -9.03
C GLU A 93 -17.30 -4.34 -8.07
N ALA A 94 -18.51 -4.82 -8.37
CA ALA A 94 -19.09 -5.94 -7.63
C ALA A 94 -18.29 -7.22 -7.94
N ARG A 95 -18.14 -8.12 -6.95
CA ARG A 95 -17.35 -9.36 -7.13
C ARG A 95 -17.78 -10.16 -8.37
N ASP A 96 -19.08 -10.25 -8.65
CA ASP A 96 -19.61 -11.03 -9.76
C ASP A 96 -19.26 -10.47 -11.15
N SER A 97 -18.92 -9.18 -11.28
CA SER A 97 -18.53 -8.58 -12.57
C SER A 97 -17.04 -8.76 -12.89
N LEU A 98 -16.24 -9.29 -11.97
CA LEU A 98 -14.79 -9.47 -12.13
C LEU A 98 -14.41 -10.71 -12.93
N GLY A 99 -15.37 -11.60 -13.21
CA GLY A 99 -15.10 -12.91 -13.81
C GLY A 99 -14.51 -13.90 -12.80
N TYR A 100 -13.87 -14.96 -13.31
CA TYR A 100 -13.35 -16.07 -12.49
C TYR A 100 -14.41 -16.61 -11.52
N THR A 101 -15.55 -17.05 -12.07
CA THR A 101 -16.73 -17.50 -11.30
C THR A 101 -16.82 -19.02 -11.17
N ASP A 102 -16.06 -19.77 -11.98
CA ASP A 102 -16.02 -21.23 -11.91
C ASP A 102 -15.07 -21.67 -10.79
N GLN A 103 -15.64 -22.06 -9.65
CA GLN A 103 -14.90 -22.49 -8.47
C GLN A 103 -14.09 -23.77 -8.70
N SER A 104 -14.42 -24.58 -9.71
CA SER A 104 -13.65 -25.79 -10.02
C SER A 104 -12.28 -25.49 -10.61
N GLN A 105 -12.09 -24.26 -11.09
CA GLN A 105 -10.83 -23.78 -11.69
C GLN A 105 -10.00 -22.96 -10.69
N TRP A 106 -10.50 -22.76 -9.46
CA TRP A 106 -9.80 -21.97 -8.45
C TRP A 106 -8.73 -22.80 -7.74
N GLU A 107 -7.65 -22.12 -7.34
CA GLU A 107 -6.67 -22.69 -6.42
C GLU A 107 -7.33 -23.11 -5.10
N GLU A 108 -6.84 -24.17 -4.49
CA GLU A 108 -7.31 -24.62 -3.18
C GLU A 108 -6.55 -23.91 -2.05
N ASP A 109 -7.24 -23.63 -0.94
CA ASP A 109 -6.62 -23.16 0.30
C ASP A 109 -5.93 -24.31 1.07
N GLU A 110 -5.32 -23.99 2.22
CA GLU A 110 -4.65 -24.97 3.09
C GLU A 110 -5.57 -26.11 3.58
N ASN A 111 -6.89 -25.97 3.43
CA ASN A 111 -7.90 -26.97 3.80
C ASN A 111 -8.50 -27.70 2.58
N GLY A 112 -7.94 -27.52 1.38
CA GLY A 112 -8.42 -28.15 0.15
C GLY A 112 -9.73 -27.53 -0.37
N LYS A 113 -10.04 -26.28 0.00
CA LYS A 113 -11.26 -25.60 -0.46
C LYS A 113 -10.93 -24.61 -1.57
N PRO A 114 -11.77 -24.51 -2.63
CA PRO A 114 -11.63 -23.46 -3.63
C PRO A 114 -11.54 -22.08 -2.99
N LYS A 115 -10.45 -21.38 -3.29
CA LYS A 115 -10.17 -20.04 -2.80
C LYS A 115 -10.46 -19.05 -3.90
N ASP A 116 -11.31 -18.07 -3.60
CA ASP A 116 -11.58 -16.99 -4.53
C ASP A 116 -10.27 -16.29 -4.93
N PRO A 117 -9.93 -16.24 -6.24
CA PRO A 117 -8.68 -15.61 -6.66
C PRO A 117 -8.71 -14.10 -6.47
N TRP A 118 -9.89 -13.48 -6.34
CA TRP A 118 -10.05 -12.06 -6.12
C TRP A 118 -10.08 -11.70 -4.63
N ASN A 119 -9.10 -10.91 -4.20
CA ASN A 119 -9.06 -10.32 -2.88
C ASN A 119 -9.44 -8.85 -2.93
N PHE A 120 -10.45 -8.46 -2.16
CA PHE A 120 -10.74 -7.06 -1.91
C PHE A 120 -9.67 -6.48 -0.98
N THR A 121 -9.02 -5.40 -1.40
CA THR A 121 -7.87 -4.83 -0.72
C THR A 121 -8.01 -3.32 -0.59
N ASN A 122 -7.59 -2.79 0.55
CA ASN A 122 -7.34 -1.37 0.76
C ASN A 122 -5.83 -1.17 0.88
N GLU A 123 -5.29 -0.14 0.24
CA GLU A 123 -3.90 0.27 0.37
C GLU A 123 -3.84 1.71 0.82
N LEU A 124 -3.29 1.93 2.01
CA LEU A 124 -3.11 3.25 2.62
C LEU A 124 -1.61 3.58 2.65
N PRO A 125 -1.15 4.54 1.83
CA PRO A 125 0.21 5.04 1.93
C PRO A 125 0.45 5.76 3.25
N LEU A 126 1.58 5.45 3.88
CA LEU A 126 2.01 5.93 5.17
C LEU A 126 3.45 6.43 5.08
N ALA A 127 3.78 7.44 5.88
CA ALA A 127 5.13 7.96 6.01
C ALA A 127 5.52 8.06 7.49
N ASN A 128 6.76 7.73 7.81
CA ASN A 128 7.34 8.11 9.09
C ASN A 128 7.49 9.64 9.13
N PRO A 129 6.88 10.35 10.10
CA PRO A 129 6.90 11.80 10.13
C PRO A 129 8.27 12.40 10.44
N GLU A 130 9.21 11.62 11.00
CA GLU A 130 10.56 12.08 11.36
C GLU A 130 11.60 11.74 10.28
N THR A 131 11.49 10.57 9.65
CA THR A 131 12.48 10.09 8.68
C THR A 131 12.04 10.24 7.22
N GLY A 132 10.74 10.39 6.96
CA GLY A 132 10.18 10.37 5.61
C GLY A 132 10.08 8.98 4.98
N GLU A 133 10.46 7.92 5.72
CA GLU A 133 10.37 6.54 5.27
C GLU A 133 8.93 6.19 4.89
N GLN A 134 8.74 5.75 3.64
CA GLN A 134 7.43 5.44 3.07
C GLN A 134 7.12 3.95 3.22
N MET A 135 5.87 3.63 3.52
CA MET A 135 5.34 2.26 3.53
C MET A 135 3.86 2.26 3.17
N THR A 136 3.32 1.13 2.75
CA THR A 136 1.89 1.02 2.42
C THR A 136 1.19 0.01 3.32
N PHE A 137 0.24 0.46 4.13
CA PHE A 137 -0.62 -0.46 4.88
C PHE A 137 -1.62 -1.14 3.95
N SER A 138 -1.36 -2.41 3.64
CA SER A 138 -2.19 -3.24 2.77
C SER A 138 -3.08 -4.16 3.59
N ALA A 139 -4.39 -4.01 3.42
CA ALA A 139 -5.41 -4.68 4.22
C ALA A 139 -6.49 -5.33 3.36
N SER A 140 -6.53 -6.66 3.37
CA SER A 140 -7.58 -7.47 2.73
C SER A 140 -8.42 -8.27 3.74
N SER A 141 -8.02 -8.29 5.01
CA SER A 141 -8.80 -8.94 6.07
C SER A 141 -9.95 -8.05 6.53
N LYS A 142 -11.04 -8.67 7.03
CA LYS A 142 -12.18 -7.94 7.60
C LYS A 142 -11.76 -6.97 8.72
N GLY A 143 -10.79 -7.36 9.54
CA GLY A 143 -10.23 -6.51 10.60
C GLY A 143 -9.48 -5.31 10.06
N GLY A 144 -8.59 -5.51 9.07
CA GLY A 144 -7.83 -4.44 8.43
C GLY A 144 -8.71 -3.45 7.66
N ILE A 145 -9.64 -3.97 6.84
CA ILE A 145 -10.62 -3.14 6.12
C ILE A 145 -11.48 -2.34 7.12
N GLY A 146 -11.89 -2.96 8.22
CA GLY A 146 -12.62 -2.30 9.30
C GLY A 146 -11.83 -1.17 9.96
N ALA A 147 -10.53 -1.37 10.19
CA ALA A 147 -9.64 -0.36 10.76
C ALA A 147 -9.50 0.86 9.85
N ILE A 148 -9.29 0.66 8.54
CA ILE A 148 -9.26 1.75 7.55
C ILE A 148 -10.63 2.42 7.44
N GLY A 149 -11.73 1.67 7.48
CA GLY A 149 -13.08 2.24 7.50
C GLY A 149 -13.34 3.14 8.71
N ASN A 150 -12.83 2.77 9.89
CA ASN A 150 -12.92 3.60 11.08
C ASN A 150 -12.03 4.86 10.98
N LEU A 151 -10.83 4.74 10.42
CA LEU A 151 -9.98 5.88 10.09
C LEU A 151 -10.69 6.85 9.12
N CYS A 152 -11.30 6.34 8.05
CA CYS A 152 -12.06 7.17 7.09
C CYS A 152 -13.21 7.93 7.76
N LYS A 153 -13.93 7.29 8.69
CA LYS A 153 -15.00 7.95 9.47
C LYS A 153 -14.44 9.05 10.37
N ALA A 154 -13.30 8.83 11.01
CA ALA A 154 -12.66 9.84 11.86
C ALA A 154 -12.15 11.02 11.01
N TYR A 155 -11.38 10.73 9.96
CA TYR A 155 -10.84 11.71 9.02
C TYR A 155 -11.95 12.57 8.38
N GLY A 156 -13.04 11.93 7.93
CA GLY A 156 -14.17 12.60 7.27
C GLY A 156 -14.88 13.66 8.12
N ARG A 157 -14.70 13.66 9.45
CA ARG A 157 -15.26 14.65 10.37
C ARG A 157 -14.44 15.94 10.44
N GLU A 158 -13.13 15.85 10.22
CA GLU A 158 -12.20 16.94 10.50
C GLU A 158 -11.49 17.50 9.26
N TYR A 159 -11.33 16.69 8.19
CA TYR A 159 -10.42 17.02 7.09
C TYR A 159 -10.69 18.38 6.41
N ARG A 160 -11.96 18.80 6.32
CA ARG A 160 -12.33 20.08 5.70
C ARG A 160 -11.84 21.30 6.49
N ALA A 161 -11.66 21.16 7.80
CA ALA A 161 -11.14 22.23 8.65
C ALA A 161 -9.60 22.18 8.78
N ARG A 162 -8.96 21.20 8.14
CA ARG A 162 -7.53 20.88 8.26
C ARG A 162 -6.89 20.80 6.88
N GLU A 163 -7.16 21.81 6.05
CA GLU A 163 -6.58 21.90 4.71
C GLU A 163 -5.05 21.91 4.79
N GLY A 164 -4.39 21.14 3.92
CA GLY A 164 -2.94 20.99 3.92
C GLY A 164 -2.37 20.09 5.02
N GLN A 165 -3.20 19.57 5.93
CA GLN A 165 -2.76 18.66 6.99
C GLN A 165 -3.11 17.20 6.67
N VAL A 166 -2.26 16.29 7.12
CA VAL A 166 -2.51 14.84 7.11
C VAL A 166 -2.57 14.30 8.54
N PRO A 167 -3.40 13.27 8.80
CA PRO A 167 -3.51 12.69 10.13
C PRO A 167 -2.25 11.89 10.47
N ILE A 168 -1.80 12.02 11.72
CA ILE A 168 -0.88 11.08 12.34
C ILE A 168 -1.71 9.97 12.98
N ILE A 169 -1.53 8.75 12.51
CA ILE A 169 -2.13 7.54 13.10
C ILE A 169 -1.14 6.87 14.05
N GLU A 170 -1.65 6.11 15.01
CA GLU A 170 -0.84 5.26 15.88
C GLU A 170 -1.15 3.78 15.64
N LEU A 171 -0.13 2.95 15.43
CA LEU A 171 -0.30 1.52 15.25
C LEU A 171 -0.69 0.87 16.57
N GLN A 172 -1.94 0.44 16.69
CA GLN A 172 -2.50 -0.21 17.86
C GLN A 172 -3.14 -1.55 17.48
N ARG A 173 -3.56 -2.32 18.49
CA ARG A 173 -4.31 -3.55 18.29
C ARG A 173 -5.37 -3.73 19.36
N ASP A 174 -6.45 -4.40 18.99
CA ASP A 174 -7.44 -4.92 19.92
C ASP A 174 -7.56 -6.44 19.73
N SER A 175 -8.34 -7.10 20.58
CA SER A 175 -8.65 -8.51 20.44
C SER A 175 -10.08 -8.84 20.86
N TYR A 176 -10.67 -9.81 20.17
CA TYR A 176 -11.94 -10.40 20.56
C TYR A 176 -11.83 -11.92 20.64
N LYS A 177 -12.76 -12.55 21.35
CA LYS A 177 -12.85 -14.01 21.44
C LYS A 177 -13.67 -14.55 20.27
N HIS A 178 -13.02 -15.15 19.28
CA HIS A 178 -13.68 -15.91 18.22
C HIS A 178 -14.04 -17.31 18.71
N LYS A 179 -15.23 -17.81 18.32
CA LYS A 179 -15.75 -19.11 18.79
C LYS A 179 -14.86 -20.30 18.36
N VAL A 180 -14.23 -20.20 17.19
CA VAL A 180 -13.43 -21.29 16.58
C VAL A 180 -11.93 -21.07 16.76
N TYR A 181 -11.46 -19.82 16.68
CA TYR A 181 -10.03 -19.50 16.59
C TYR A 181 -9.45 -18.97 17.90
N GLY A 182 -10.25 -18.92 18.97
CA GLY A 182 -9.82 -18.38 20.25
C GLY A 182 -9.63 -16.85 20.19
N LYS A 183 -8.56 -16.33 20.77
CA LYS A 183 -8.28 -14.90 20.79
C LYS A 183 -7.84 -14.43 19.40
N THR A 184 -8.62 -13.57 18.77
CA THR A 184 -8.32 -12.99 17.46
C THR A 184 -7.96 -11.53 17.63
N TYR A 185 -6.79 -11.13 17.15
CA TYR A 185 -6.35 -9.75 17.14
C TYR A 185 -6.82 -9.01 15.89
N VAL A 186 -7.07 -7.71 16.04
CA VAL A 186 -7.42 -6.81 14.93
C VAL A 186 -6.59 -5.53 15.03
N PRO A 187 -6.23 -4.92 13.88
CA PRO A 187 -5.51 -3.67 13.89
C PRO A 187 -6.43 -2.52 14.35
N LEU A 188 -5.84 -1.55 15.04
CA LEU A 188 -6.42 -0.24 15.34
C LEU A 188 -5.43 0.82 14.85
N ILE A 189 -5.93 1.82 14.14
CA ILE A 189 -5.14 2.95 13.61
C ILE A 189 -5.84 4.29 13.89
N PRO A 190 -6.06 4.66 15.17
CA PRO A 190 -6.70 5.92 15.51
C PRO A 190 -5.84 7.11 15.09
N ILE A 191 -6.51 8.22 14.74
CA ILE A 191 -5.84 9.52 14.57
C ILE A 191 -5.47 10.03 15.97
N VAL A 192 -4.17 10.27 16.19
CA VAL A 192 -3.64 10.77 17.47
C VAL A 192 -3.11 12.20 17.39
N ALA A 193 -2.77 12.67 16.19
CA ALA A 193 -2.36 14.04 15.92
C ALA A 193 -2.60 14.40 14.44
N TRP A 194 -2.26 15.63 14.07
CA TRP A 194 -2.28 16.14 12.70
C TRP A 194 -0.97 16.86 12.45
N VAL A 195 -0.47 16.79 11.22
CA VAL A 195 0.76 17.45 10.80
C VAL A 195 0.55 18.10 9.43
N ASP A 196 1.26 19.20 9.18
CA ASP A 196 1.25 19.82 7.86
C ASP A 196 1.97 18.89 6.87
N ASN A 197 1.34 18.61 5.73
CA ASN A 197 1.86 17.62 4.78
C ASN A 197 3.26 17.99 4.27
N GLY A 198 3.53 19.28 4.09
CA GLY A 198 4.83 19.79 3.64
C GLY A 198 5.97 19.67 4.64
N THR A 199 5.71 19.30 5.90
CA THR A 199 6.78 19.11 6.91
C THR A 199 7.27 17.67 6.99
N ILE A 200 6.59 16.73 6.34
CA ILE A 200 7.05 15.34 6.28
C ILE A 200 8.30 15.30 5.39
N PRO A 201 9.43 14.77 5.88
CA PRO A 201 10.63 14.66 5.06
C PRO A 201 10.35 13.83 3.81
N GLN A 202 10.93 14.26 2.68
CA GLN A 202 10.97 13.41 1.50
C GLN A 202 12.05 12.35 1.71
N PRO A 203 11.83 11.09 1.28
CA PRO A 203 12.86 10.08 1.37
C PRO A 203 14.12 10.58 0.64
N ALA A 204 15.29 10.39 1.26
CA ALA A 204 16.55 10.72 0.62
C ALA A 204 16.65 9.91 -0.69
N LYS A 205 17.04 10.57 -1.79
CA LYS A 205 17.46 9.86 -2.99
C LYS A 205 18.70 9.08 -2.59
N ASP A 206 18.62 7.76 -2.58
CA ASP A 206 19.83 6.95 -2.54
C ASP A 206 20.63 7.31 -3.80
N GLU A 207 21.76 8.00 -3.61
CA GLU A 207 22.75 8.16 -4.65
C GLU A 207 23.24 6.75 -4.99
N GLU A 208 22.85 6.24 -6.16
CA GLU A 208 23.33 4.97 -6.69
C GLU A 208 24.86 4.91 -6.57
N GLU A 209 25.35 3.98 -5.76
CA GLU A 209 26.75 3.59 -5.79
C GLU A 209 27.02 3.00 -7.19
N GLU A 210 27.61 3.81 -8.06
CA GLU A 210 28.01 3.45 -9.41
C GLU A 210 28.79 2.12 -9.35
N PRO A 211 28.31 1.02 -9.97
CA PRO A 211 29.00 -0.25 -9.87
C PRO A 211 30.36 -0.13 -10.54
N ALA A 212 31.42 -0.22 -9.73
CA ALA A 212 32.81 -0.14 -10.14
C ALA A 212 33.05 -0.99 -11.39
N ALA A 213 33.32 -0.32 -12.51
CA ALA A 213 33.64 -0.93 -13.78
C ALA A 213 34.80 -1.92 -13.61
N LYS A 214 34.53 -3.21 -13.80
CA LYS A 214 35.57 -4.23 -13.97
C LYS A 214 36.42 -3.84 -15.18
N THR A 215 37.65 -3.41 -14.92
CA THR A 215 38.67 -3.20 -15.93
C THR A 215 38.99 -4.55 -16.59
N ALA A 216 38.44 -4.75 -17.79
CA ALA A 216 38.89 -5.78 -18.70
C ALA A 216 40.29 -5.40 -19.20
N THR A 217 41.33 -5.98 -18.60
CA THR A 217 42.69 -5.91 -19.13
C THR A 217 42.76 -6.75 -20.41
N GLY A 218 42.50 -6.11 -21.55
CA GLY A 218 42.91 -6.58 -22.87
C GLY A 218 44.29 -6.05 -23.22
N SER A 219 45.26 -6.94 -23.40
CA SER A 219 46.57 -6.69 -24.04
C SER A 219 47.16 -8.07 -24.36
N LYS A 220 47.61 -8.44 -25.57
CA LYS A 220 47.85 -7.76 -26.84
C LYS A 220 47.96 -8.84 -27.93
N THR A 221 47.69 -8.45 -29.17
CA THR A 221 47.85 -9.22 -30.40
C THR A 221 49.25 -9.03 -31.02
N ARG A 222 49.78 -10.11 -31.65
CA ARG A 222 50.83 -10.25 -32.71
C ARG A 222 52.31 -10.07 -32.31
N PHE A 223 53.15 -11.06 -32.60
CA PHE A 223 53.69 -11.38 -33.93
C PHE A 223 53.79 -12.90 -34.13
#